data_AF-A0AAP0DAU3-F1
#
_entry.id   AF-A0AAP0DAU3-F1
#
_cell.length_a   1.000
_cell.length_b   1.000
_cell.length_c   1.000
_cell.angle_alpha   90.00
_cell.angle_beta   90.00
_cell.angle_gamma   90.00
#
_symmetry.space_group_name_H-M   'P 1'
#
loop_
_entity.id
_entity.type
_entity.pdbx_description
1 polymer ?
#
loop_
_entity_poly.entity_id
_entity_poly.type
_entity_poly.pdbx_seq_one_letter_code
_entity_poly.pdbx_strand_id
1 'polypeptide(L)'
;MAEEHGGRRRPRLVLIASPLQGHMTPMIHLATFLHSKAFFSITIAHSELNPPDPSNHPDFTFLPLRDNLSSTSDFAGAVKFLQTLNDNCKPLFKQHLVNIVNAQKDTSSSDHQKESTVVVIYDNLMYFAGSVAGDLGLPSIMLRTSSASFFPVINIIPQLHQQGRFPVQGKDYRFNCFAFTDGSSEIVPELHPLRYKDLPFSGISIEQTLETINMIIPKTPPSAILWNTLEFLESSALTIIRDHYKVPVFTIGPLHKIIPTPSTSFLEEDTSCITWLDKQAPKSVVYVSLGSLAKVDEKISIEMAWGIANSNQPFVWVVRPGSVRGFEWIEFLPEGLVAEMKTRGLIVKWAPQKDVLAHFAVGGFWSHCGWNSTLESMFEGVPMLCQPFELDQKVNCRNLSDVWKIGVEVVVERGEIEGVIRRVLVSKEGEEMKERALEIQEKVKVAVSHGGSSQNSLKELVEYILSL
;
A
#
# COMPACT_ATOMS: atom_id res chain seq x y z
N MET A 1 27.14 20.95 13.58
CA MET A 1 27.80 22.15 13.04
C MET A 1 27.08 22.50 11.76
N ALA A 2 26.38 23.62 11.74
CA ALA A 2 25.68 24.13 10.57
C ALA A 2 26.72 24.84 9.69
N GLU A 3 27.15 24.19 8.61
CA GLU A 3 27.88 24.89 7.56
C GLU A 3 26.87 25.67 6.71
N GLU A 4 27.12 26.97 6.60
CA GLU A 4 26.42 27.91 5.73
C GLU A 4 26.38 27.37 4.28
N HIS A 5 25.22 26.87 3.86
CA HIS A 5 24.92 26.70 2.45
C HIS A 5 24.66 28.09 1.85
N GLY A 6 25.74 28.75 1.44
CA GLY A 6 25.68 30.02 0.73
C GLY A 6 24.73 29.97 -0.47
N GLY A 7 23.76 30.88 -0.50
CA GLY A 7 23.02 31.36 -1.68
C GLY A 7 22.22 30.37 -2.54
N ARG A 8 22.26 29.06 -2.31
CA ARG A 8 21.59 28.07 -3.18
C ARG A 8 20.11 27.94 -2.80
N ARG A 9 19.22 28.20 -3.76
CA ARG A 9 17.78 27.98 -3.58
C ARG A 9 17.48 26.50 -3.33
N ARG A 10 16.57 26.24 -2.39
CA ARG A 10 16.10 24.90 -2.02
C ARG A 10 15.50 24.19 -3.23
N PRO A 11 15.99 23.00 -3.65
CA PRO A 11 15.36 22.22 -4.69
C PRO A 11 13.88 21.98 -4.38
N ARG A 12 13.05 22.05 -5.43
CA ARG A 12 11.61 21.83 -5.29
C ARG A 12 11.27 20.42 -5.71
N LEU A 13 10.68 19.67 -4.79
CA LEU A 13 10.19 18.32 -5.05
C LEU A 13 8.69 18.39 -5.29
N VAL A 14 8.26 18.00 -6.48
CA VAL A 14 6.84 17.90 -6.84
C VAL A 14 6.45 16.43 -6.74
N LEU A 15 5.72 16.09 -5.68
CA LEU A 15 5.28 14.74 -5.37
C LEU A 15 3.85 14.55 -5.88
N ILE A 16 3.55 13.41 -6.49
CA ILE A 16 2.20 13.07 -6.97
C ILE A 16 1.88 11.60 -6.78
N ALA A 17 0.74 11.33 -6.13
CA ALA A 17 0.27 9.97 -5.87
C ALA A 17 -1.16 9.74 -6.37
N SER A 18 -1.48 8.47 -6.62
CA SER A 18 -2.85 8.04 -6.88
C SER A 18 -3.76 8.41 -5.69
N PRO A 19 -5.03 8.80 -5.91
CA PRO A 19 -5.99 9.17 -4.84
C PRO A 19 -6.50 7.97 -4.03
N LEU A 20 -5.71 6.90 -3.97
CA LEU A 20 -5.98 5.68 -3.23
C LEU A 20 -5.14 5.69 -1.94
N GLN A 21 -5.73 5.32 -0.81
CA GLN A 21 -5.10 5.49 0.50
C GLN A 21 -3.74 4.77 0.61
N GLY A 22 -3.63 3.57 0.00
CA GLY A 22 -2.37 2.81 -0.05
C GLY A 22 -1.26 3.44 -0.88
N HIS A 23 -1.54 4.51 -1.63
CA HIS A 23 -0.57 5.25 -2.45
C HIS A 23 -0.29 6.64 -1.87
N MET A 24 -1.34 7.37 -1.49
CA MET A 24 -1.19 8.70 -0.89
C MET A 24 -0.49 8.65 0.48
N THR A 25 -0.82 7.67 1.33
CA THR A 25 -0.23 7.52 2.67
C THR A 25 1.31 7.40 2.62
N PRO A 26 1.91 6.43 1.88
CA PRO A 26 3.37 6.36 1.78
C PRO A 26 3.98 7.58 1.08
N MET A 27 3.29 8.22 0.13
CA MET A 27 3.79 9.46 -0.49
C MET A 27 3.90 10.60 0.53
N ILE A 28 2.92 10.77 1.41
CA ILE A 28 2.96 11.81 2.47
C ILE A 28 4.03 11.47 3.52
N HIS A 29 4.20 10.20 3.89
CA HIS A 29 5.32 9.79 4.77
C HIS A 29 6.69 10.16 4.15
N LEU A 30 6.88 9.86 2.86
CA LEU A 30 8.10 10.23 2.13
C LEU A 30 8.27 11.77 2.06
N ALA A 31 7.20 12.50 1.75
CA ALA A 31 7.18 13.95 1.72
C ALA A 31 7.63 14.57 3.05
N THR A 32 7.09 14.05 4.15
CA THR A 32 7.41 14.48 5.52
C THR A 32 8.88 14.24 5.85
N PHE A 33 9.40 13.06 5.49
CA PHE A 33 10.82 12.77 5.66
C PHE A 33 11.70 13.74 4.85
N LEU A 34 11.40 13.95 3.57
CA LEU A 34 12.18 14.83 2.71
C LEU A 34 12.13 16.29 3.20
N HIS A 35 10.95 16.77 3.61
CA HIS A 35 10.80 18.10 4.21
C HIS A 35 11.65 18.27 5.48
N SER A 36 11.70 17.25 6.34
CA SER A 36 12.45 17.29 7.61
C SER A 36 13.95 17.53 7.43
N LYS A 37 14.50 17.32 6.22
CA LYS A 37 15.91 17.59 5.93
C LYS A 37 16.22 19.07 5.73
N ALA A 38 15.20 19.94 5.69
CA ALA A 38 15.31 21.40 5.51
C ALA A 38 16.01 21.87 4.21
N PHE A 39 16.36 20.95 3.31
CA PHE A 39 16.92 21.25 1.99
C PHE A 39 15.85 21.45 0.92
N PHE A 40 14.66 20.84 1.10
CA PHE A 40 13.66 20.73 0.04
C PHE A 40 12.42 21.57 0.32
N SER A 41 11.87 22.16 -0.74
CA SER A 41 10.48 22.65 -0.75
C SER A 41 9.60 21.54 -1.31
N ILE A 42 8.53 21.20 -0.59
CA ILE A 42 7.60 20.13 -0.98
C ILE A 42 6.34 20.72 -1.60
N THR A 43 5.97 20.19 -2.76
CA THR A 43 4.68 20.42 -3.40
C THR A 43 4.00 19.08 -3.64
N ILE A 44 2.78 18.90 -3.12
CA ILE A 44 1.95 17.72 -3.35
C ILE A 44 0.92 18.05 -4.42
N ALA A 45 1.09 17.49 -5.62
CA ALA A 45 0.02 17.48 -6.61
C ALA A 45 -0.92 16.30 -6.32
N HIS A 46 -2.21 16.55 -6.31
CA HIS A 46 -3.21 15.55 -5.93
C HIS A 46 -4.45 15.66 -6.80
N SER A 47 -5.13 14.53 -6.96
CA SER A 47 -6.46 14.48 -7.59
C SER A 47 -7.51 15.10 -6.66
N GLU A 48 -8.60 15.62 -7.22
CA GLU A 48 -9.76 16.15 -6.49
C GLU A 48 -10.55 15.03 -5.79
N LEU A 49 -10.47 13.80 -6.30
CA LEU A 49 -10.91 12.59 -5.60
C LEU A 49 -9.98 12.32 -4.41
N ASN A 50 -10.56 12.14 -3.21
CA ASN A 50 -9.84 11.87 -1.96
C ASN A 50 -8.63 12.80 -1.74
N PRO A 51 -8.85 14.13 -1.65
CA PRO A 51 -7.75 15.05 -1.47
C PRO A 51 -7.14 14.85 -0.07
N PRO A 52 -5.80 14.94 0.07
CA PRO A 52 -5.18 15.03 1.38
C PRO A 52 -5.63 16.31 2.09
N ASP A 53 -5.75 16.27 3.42
CA ASP A 53 -6.12 17.44 4.21
C ASP A 53 -4.89 18.35 4.42
N PRO A 54 -4.87 19.58 3.86
CA PRO A 54 -3.75 20.50 4.02
C PRO A 54 -3.54 20.95 5.47
N SER A 55 -4.58 20.91 6.32
CA SER A 55 -4.48 21.30 7.73
C SER A 55 -3.59 20.33 8.54
N ASN A 56 -3.52 19.07 8.13
CA ASN A 56 -2.61 18.07 8.69
C ASN A 56 -1.16 18.27 8.21
N HIS A 57 -0.93 19.04 7.15
CA HIS A 57 0.38 19.19 6.50
C HIS A 57 0.66 20.64 6.07
N PRO A 58 0.66 21.61 7.00
CA PRO A 58 0.74 23.04 6.68
C PRO A 58 2.05 23.48 6.03
N ASP A 59 3.10 22.66 6.16
CA ASP A 59 4.42 22.92 5.57
C ASP A 59 4.51 22.61 4.07
N PHE A 60 3.48 21.98 3.48
CA PHE A 60 3.47 21.60 2.08
C PHE A 60 2.61 22.56 1.24
N THR A 61 2.99 22.74 -0.02
CA THR A 61 2.12 23.37 -1.02
C THR A 61 1.27 22.31 -1.71
N PHE A 62 -0.04 22.52 -1.81
CA PHE A 62 -0.95 21.60 -2.48
C PHE A 62 -1.39 22.12 -3.86
N LEU A 63 -1.38 21.24 -4.86
CA LEU A 63 -1.81 21.54 -6.23
C LEU A 63 -2.93 20.57 -6.64
N PRO A 64 -4.20 21.00 -6.62
CA PRO A 64 -5.31 20.16 -7.04
C PRO A 64 -5.29 19.94 -8.56
N LEU A 65 -5.60 18.71 -8.98
CA LEU A 65 -5.67 18.27 -10.36
C LEU A 65 -7.08 17.78 -10.66
N ARG A 66 -7.67 18.28 -11.75
CA ARG A 66 -8.99 17.83 -12.22
C ARG A 66 -8.90 16.40 -12.74
N ASP A 67 -9.59 15.47 -12.08
CA ASP A 67 -9.70 14.08 -12.51
C ASP A 67 -11.06 13.74 -13.12
N ASN A 68 -12.10 14.54 -12.84
CA ASN A 68 -13.50 14.31 -13.23
C ASN A 68 -14.04 12.93 -12.81
N LEU A 69 -13.63 12.43 -11.64
CA LEU A 69 -14.08 11.18 -11.04
C LEU A 69 -14.97 11.46 -9.83
N SER A 70 -16.08 10.74 -9.73
CA SER A 70 -17.02 10.87 -8.60
C SER A 70 -16.72 9.89 -7.46
N SER A 71 -16.00 8.80 -7.74
CA SER A 71 -15.69 7.75 -6.78
C SER A 71 -14.53 6.89 -7.27
N THR A 72 -13.92 6.14 -6.34
CA THR A 72 -12.98 5.08 -6.69
C THR A 72 -13.70 3.91 -7.36
N SER A 73 -13.06 3.26 -8.33
CA SER A 73 -13.61 2.05 -8.95
C SER A 73 -13.33 0.80 -8.10
N ASP A 74 -14.13 -0.26 -8.29
CA ASP A 74 -13.73 -1.59 -7.86
C ASP A 74 -12.68 -2.17 -8.83
N PHE A 75 -12.12 -3.33 -8.50
CA PHE A 75 -11.03 -3.91 -9.29
C PHE A 75 -11.40 -4.16 -10.76
N ALA A 76 -12.68 -4.41 -11.07
CA ALA A 76 -13.15 -4.65 -12.43
C ALA A 76 -13.12 -3.39 -13.32
N GLY A 77 -13.25 -2.20 -12.74
CA GLY A 77 -13.13 -0.93 -13.47
C GLY A 77 -11.78 -0.23 -13.31
N ALA A 78 -10.78 -0.89 -12.70
CA ALA A 78 -9.47 -0.30 -12.40
C ALA A 78 -8.76 0.26 -13.64
N VAL A 79 -8.83 -0.43 -14.79
CA VAL A 79 -8.21 0.01 -16.05
C VAL A 79 -8.76 1.36 -16.49
N LYS A 80 -10.09 1.45 -16.63
CA LYS A 80 -10.78 2.67 -17.05
C LYS A 80 -10.59 3.80 -16.04
N PHE A 81 -10.59 3.47 -14.75
CA PHE A 81 -10.31 4.43 -13.68
C PHE A 81 -8.91 5.04 -13.83
N LEU A 82 -7.87 4.20 -14.00
CA LEU A 82 -6.49 4.66 -14.16
C LEU A 82 -6.31 5.49 -15.44
N GLN A 83 -6.90 5.08 -16.55
CA GLN A 83 -6.88 5.84 -17.81
C GLN A 83 -7.50 7.22 -17.62
N THR A 84 -8.73 7.27 -17.10
CA THR A 84 -9.46 8.52 -16.88
C THR A 84 -8.69 9.46 -15.94
N LEU A 85 -8.17 8.92 -14.83
CA LEU A 85 -7.36 9.67 -13.87
C LEU A 85 -6.12 10.27 -14.55
N ASN A 86 -5.36 9.46 -15.30
CA ASN A 86 -4.12 9.91 -15.91
C ASN A 86 -4.37 10.91 -17.06
N ASP A 87 -5.38 10.68 -17.88
CA ASP A 87 -5.72 11.55 -19.01
C ASP A 87 -6.21 12.92 -18.55
N ASN A 88 -7.04 12.96 -17.51
CA ASN A 88 -7.64 14.21 -17.01
C ASN A 88 -6.66 15.04 -16.16
N CYS A 89 -5.83 14.39 -15.33
CA CYS A 89 -4.86 15.11 -14.49
C CYS A 89 -3.67 15.66 -15.28
N LYS A 90 -3.29 15.02 -16.40
CA LYS A 90 -2.08 15.35 -17.16
C LYS A 90 -1.98 16.81 -17.64
N PRO A 91 -3.01 17.43 -18.26
CA PRO A 91 -2.90 18.78 -18.79
C PRO A 91 -2.60 19.82 -17.70
N LEU A 92 -3.32 19.75 -16.57
CA LEU A 92 -3.17 20.72 -15.49
C LEU A 92 -1.85 20.53 -14.74
N PHE A 93 -1.41 19.28 -14.54
CA PHE A 93 -0.09 19.01 -13.97
C PHE A 93 1.04 19.56 -14.85
N LYS A 94 0.98 19.37 -16.18
CA LYS A 94 1.95 19.94 -17.12
C LYS A 94 1.98 21.46 -17.03
N GLN A 95 0.81 22.10 -16.97
CA GLN A 95 0.72 23.55 -16.80
C GLN A 95 1.37 24.02 -15.49
N HIS A 96 1.11 23.33 -14.37
CA HIS A 96 1.72 23.66 -13.09
C HIS A 96 3.25 23.52 -13.11
N LEU A 97 3.79 22.44 -13.68
CA LEU A 97 5.24 22.26 -13.80
C LEU A 97 5.88 23.35 -14.67
N VAL A 98 5.28 23.71 -15.80
CA VAL A 98 5.75 24.82 -16.65
C VAL A 98 5.78 26.13 -15.87
N ASN A 99 4.73 26.44 -15.12
CA ASN A 99 4.68 27.65 -14.30
C ASN A 99 5.75 27.66 -13.20
N ILE A 100 5.99 26.52 -12.54
CA ILE A 100 7.04 26.38 -11.52
C ILE A 100 8.42 26.63 -12.15
N VAL A 101 8.70 26.01 -13.29
CA VAL A 101 9.98 26.15 -14.00
C VAL A 101 10.19 27.59 -14.47
N ASN A 102 9.16 28.24 -15.04
CA ASN A 102 9.26 29.63 -15.50
C ASN A 102 9.47 30.60 -14.34
N ALA A 103 8.74 30.44 -13.23
CA ALA A 103 8.91 31.28 -12.05
C ALA A 103 10.32 31.19 -11.44
N GLN A 104 10.99 30.05 -11.57
CA GLN A 104 12.39 29.89 -11.15
C GLN A 104 13.36 30.62 -12.07
N LYS A 105 13.12 30.64 -13.39
CA LYS A 105 13.93 31.36 -14.39
C LYS A 105 13.82 32.87 -14.26
N ASP A 106 12.61 33.39 -14.05
CA ASP A 106 12.38 34.84 -13.93
C ASP A 106 13.14 35.44 -12.74
N THR A 107 13.35 34.63 -11.70
CA THR A 107 13.98 35.07 -10.46
C THR A 107 15.48 34.72 -10.35
N SER A 108 16.05 33.92 -11.25
CA SER A 108 17.50 33.66 -11.36
C SER A 108 18.25 34.72 -12.18
N SER A 109 17.52 35.62 -12.85
CA SER A 109 18.08 36.70 -13.68
C SER A 109 18.75 37.84 -12.91
N SER A 110 18.76 37.82 -11.56
CA SER A 110 19.17 38.96 -10.72
C SER A 110 20.40 38.77 -9.82
N ASP A 111 21.05 37.61 -9.75
CA ASP A 111 22.39 37.45 -9.17
C ASP A 111 22.92 36.03 -9.43
N HIS A 112 24.23 35.78 -9.23
CA HIS A 112 24.96 34.52 -9.49
C HIS A 112 24.47 33.23 -8.77
N GLN A 113 23.19 33.10 -8.42
CA GLN A 113 22.59 31.92 -7.80
C GLN A 113 22.22 30.87 -8.84
N LYS A 114 22.75 29.64 -8.68
CA LYS A 114 22.33 28.45 -9.46
C LYS A 114 20.80 28.30 -9.43
N GLU A 115 20.20 28.00 -10.58
CA GLU A 115 18.78 27.65 -10.68
C GLU A 115 18.43 26.51 -9.71
N SER A 116 17.25 26.60 -9.10
CA SER A 116 16.74 25.55 -8.21
C SER A 116 16.25 24.37 -9.03
N THR A 117 16.83 23.19 -8.88
CA THR A 117 16.34 21.95 -9.53
C THR A 117 14.89 21.66 -9.14
N VAL A 118 14.05 21.31 -10.12
CA VAL A 118 12.72 20.72 -9.91
C VAL A 118 12.81 19.22 -10.15
N VAL A 119 12.44 18.41 -9.16
CA VAL A 119 12.42 16.94 -9.28
C VAL A 119 10.99 16.45 -9.11
N VAL A 120 10.53 15.61 -10.02
CA VAL A 120 9.19 15.01 -9.95
C VAL A 120 9.29 13.63 -9.30
N ILE A 121 8.65 13.44 -8.15
CA ILE A 121 8.53 12.13 -7.51
C ILE A 121 7.10 11.64 -7.71
N TYR A 122 6.90 10.51 -8.37
CA TYR A 122 5.56 10.09 -8.76
C TYR A 122 5.30 8.63 -8.39
N ASP A 123 4.08 8.37 -7.94
CA ASP A 123 3.56 7.02 -7.77
C ASP A 123 3.41 6.33 -9.14
N ASN A 124 3.70 5.03 -9.20
CA ASN A 124 3.69 4.29 -10.47
C ASN A 124 2.31 4.22 -11.17
N LEU A 125 1.19 4.45 -10.44
CA LEU A 125 -0.13 4.55 -11.05
C LEU A 125 -0.42 5.92 -11.67
N MET A 126 0.37 6.94 -11.33
CA MET A 126 0.33 8.28 -11.91
C MET A 126 1.36 8.41 -13.04
N TYR A 127 1.37 7.43 -13.95
CA TYR A 127 2.40 7.26 -14.98
C TYR A 127 2.54 8.48 -15.92
N PHE A 128 1.49 9.30 -16.08
CA PHE A 128 1.59 10.53 -16.88
C PHE A 128 2.66 11.49 -16.34
N ALA A 129 2.90 11.50 -15.02
CA ALA A 129 3.81 12.44 -14.38
C ALA A 129 5.26 12.21 -14.81
N GLY A 130 5.67 10.93 -14.93
CA GLY A 130 6.96 10.57 -15.49
C GLY A 130 7.12 11.03 -16.94
N SER A 131 6.09 10.83 -17.78
CA SER A 131 6.11 11.32 -19.18
C SER A 131 6.18 12.85 -19.27
N VAL A 132 5.42 13.58 -18.45
CA VAL A 132 5.45 15.04 -18.43
C VAL A 132 6.80 15.56 -17.94
N ALA A 133 7.41 14.93 -16.94
CA ALA A 133 8.75 15.28 -16.50
C ALA A 133 9.78 15.10 -17.63
N GLY A 134 9.71 13.97 -18.35
CA GLY A 134 10.53 13.70 -19.53
C GLY A 134 10.35 14.72 -20.65
N ASP A 135 9.11 15.07 -21.00
CA ASP A 135 8.79 16.11 -22.00
C ASP A 135 9.41 17.48 -21.66
N LEU A 136 9.57 17.77 -20.37
CA LEU A 136 10.11 19.03 -19.85
C LEU A 136 11.62 18.95 -19.53
N GLY A 137 12.26 17.79 -19.73
CA GLY A 137 13.66 17.57 -19.39
C GLY A 137 13.95 17.61 -17.88
N LEU A 138 12.94 17.34 -17.03
CA LEU A 138 13.07 17.32 -15.58
C LEU A 138 13.44 15.91 -15.08
N PRO A 139 14.30 15.78 -14.07
CA PRO A 139 14.54 14.50 -13.43
C PRO A 139 13.25 13.99 -12.76
N SER A 140 13.06 12.67 -12.84
CA SER A 140 11.89 12.01 -12.25
C SER A 140 12.29 10.77 -11.45
N ILE A 141 11.61 10.53 -10.34
CA ILE A 141 11.83 9.40 -9.45
C ILE A 141 10.50 8.68 -9.25
N MET A 142 10.46 7.38 -9.52
CA MET A 142 9.23 6.59 -9.36
C MET A 142 9.15 5.98 -7.96
N LEU A 143 8.03 6.15 -7.26
CA LEU A 143 7.71 5.45 -6.03
C LEU A 143 6.84 4.22 -6.31
N ARG A 144 7.25 3.08 -5.75
CA ARG A 144 6.51 1.81 -5.74
C ARG A 144 6.05 1.51 -4.32
N THR A 145 4.73 1.36 -4.17
CA THR A 145 4.03 1.18 -2.89
C THR A 145 3.49 -0.23 -2.69
N SER A 146 3.74 -1.14 -3.64
CA SER A 146 3.51 -2.59 -3.55
C SER A 146 4.76 -3.35 -3.13
N SER A 147 4.62 -4.64 -2.82
CA SER A 147 5.77 -5.51 -2.55
C SER A 147 6.71 -5.60 -3.77
N ALA A 148 8.01 -5.74 -3.53
CA ALA A 148 8.97 -5.96 -4.62
C ALA A 148 8.71 -7.30 -5.32
N SER A 149 8.23 -8.30 -4.57
CA SER A 149 7.83 -9.62 -5.06
C SER A 149 6.72 -9.56 -6.11
N PHE A 150 5.92 -8.49 -6.15
CA PHE A 150 4.92 -8.30 -7.19
C PHE A 150 5.52 -8.03 -8.57
N PHE A 151 6.71 -7.43 -8.65
CA PHE A 151 7.31 -7.04 -9.94
C PHE A 151 7.67 -8.23 -10.84
N PRO A 152 8.39 -9.26 -10.37
CA PRO A 152 8.66 -10.45 -11.19
C PRO A 152 7.38 -11.09 -11.75
N VAL A 153 6.29 -11.03 -10.97
CA VAL A 153 4.98 -11.57 -11.36
C VAL A 153 4.40 -10.81 -12.55
N ILE A 154 4.29 -9.48 -12.47
CA ILE A 154 3.77 -8.70 -13.60
C ILE A 154 4.68 -8.76 -14.83
N ASN A 155 5.99 -8.90 -14.63
CA ASN A 155 6.96 -8.94 -15.72
C ASN A 155 6.88 -10.25 -16.53
N ILE A 156 6.52 -11.38 -15.90
CA ILE A 156 6.44 -12.68 -16.60
C ILE A 156 5.06 -12.96 -17.22
N ILE A 157 3.99 -12.29 -16.79
CA ILE A 157 2.63 -12.52 -17.32
C ILE A 157 2.55 -12.47 -18.86
N PRO A 158 3.14 -11.48 -19.57
CA PRO A 158 3.13 -11.48 -21.03
C PRO A 158 3.76 -12.73 -21.64
N GLN A 159 4.85 -13.22 -21.07
CA GLN A 159 5.53 -14.44 -21.51
C GLN A 159 4.69 -15.69 -21.22
N LEU A 160 4.09 -15.79 -20.02
CA LEU A 160 3.19 -16.90 -19.68
C LEU A 160 2.00 -16.97 -20.63
N HIS A 161 1.44 -15.82 -21.00
CA HIS A 161 0.36 -15.74 -21.97
C HIS A 161 0.80 -16.22 -23.36
N GLN A 162 1.94 -15.75 -23.86
CA GLN A 162 2.50 -16.20 -25.16
C GLN A 162 2.74 -17.71 -25.21
N GLN A 163 3.09 -18.31 -24.07
CA GLN A 163 3.30 -19.75 -23.95
C GLN A 163 2.01 -20.56 -23.70
N GLY A 164 0.85 -19.91 -23.64
CA GLY A 164 -0.44 -20.56 -23.33
C GLY A 164 -0.55 -21.08 -21.89
N ARG A 165 0.28 -20.57 -20.98
CA ARG A 165 0.37 -20.99 -19.57
C ARG A 165 -0.33 -20.04 -18.60
N PHE A 166 -0.66 -18.83 -19.04
CA PHE A 166 -1.43 -17.92 -18.19
C PHE A 166 -2.89 -18.43 -18.10
N PRO A 167 -3.46 -18.58 -16.89
CA PRO A 167 -4.78 -19.18 -16.73
C PRO A 167 -5.84 -18.37 -17.47
N VAL A 168 -6.58 -19.04 -18.38
CA VAL A 168 -7.69 -18.45 -19.11
C VAL A 168 -8.85 -18.24 -18.14
N GLN A 169 -9.29 -17.00 -17.95
CA GLN A 169 -10.28 -16.67 -16.94
C GLN A 169 -11.70 -17.00 -17.39
N GLY A 170 -12.40 -17.81 -16.60
CA GLY A 170 -13.84 -18.06 -16.75
C GLY A 170 -14.70 -16.92 -16.18
N LYS A 171 -15.97 -16.83 -16.59
CA LYS A 171 -16.88 -15.73 -16.20
C LYS A 171 -17.28 -15.72 -14.71
N ASP A 172 -17.07 -16.83 -13.99
CA ASP A 172 -17.52 -17.05 -12.61
C ASP A 172 -16.48 -16.70 -11.54
N TYR A 173 -15.23 -16.37 -11.89
CA TYR A 173 -14.23 -16.02 -10.89
C TYR A 173 -14.47 -14.69 -10.17
N ARG A 174 -15.38 -13.84 -10.68
CA ARG A 174 -15.79 -12.59 -10.04
C ARG A 174 -16.44 -12.78 -8.67
N PHE A 175 -16.93 -13.99 -8.38
CA PHE A 175 -17.48 -14.37 -7.07
C PHE A 175 -16.56 -15.31 -6.26
N ASN A 176 -15.43 -15.75 -6.84
CA ASN A 176 -14.54 -16.75 -6.26
C ASN A 176 -13.27 -16.17 -5.61
N CYS A 177 -13.25 -14.90 -5.22
CA CYS A 177 -12.30 -14.44 -4.18
C CYS A 177 -12.50 -15.22 -2.86
N PHE A 178 -13.60 -15.97 -2.74
CA PHE A 178 -14.07 -16.63 -1.52
C PHE A 178 -14.46 -18.10 -1.66
N ALA A 179 -14.56 -18.63 -2.88
CA ALA A 179 -14.82 -20.05 -3.13
C ALA A 179 -13.76 -20.56 -4.12
N PHE A 180 -12.69 -21.16 -3.59
CA PHE A 180 -11.58 -21.66 -4.39
C PHE A 180 -11.89 -23.06 -4.92
N THR A 181 -12.68 -23.16 -5.99
CA THR A 181 -12.75 -24.38 -6.78
C THR A 181 -12.11 -24.16 -8.14
N ASP A 182 -11.05 -24.93 -8.41
CA ASP A 182 -10.38 -25.24 -9.70
C ASP A 182 -9.13 -24.46 -10.16
N GLY A 183 -8.72 -23.37 -9.51
CA GLY A 183 -7.45 -22.73 -9.84
C GLY A 183 -6.27 -23.68 -9.61
N SER A 184 -5.43 -23.91 -10.63
CA SER A 184 -4.32 -24.85 -10.53
C SER A 184 -3.45 -24.55 -9.30
N SER A 185 -3.37 -25.54 -8.39
CA SER A 185 -2.47 -25.49 -7.24
C SER A 185 -1.01 -25.74 -7.64
N GLU A 186 -0.75 -25.90 -8.93
CA GLU A 186 0.60 -26.03 -9.47
C GLU A 186 1.38 -24.73 -9.27
N ILE A 187 2.64 -24.92 -8.89
CA ILE A 187 3.62 -23.85 -8.76
C ILE A 187 3.98 -23.33 -10.15
N VAL A 188 4.11 -22.01 -10.29
CA VAL A 188 4.71 -21.39 -11.46
C VAL A 188 6.24 -21.55 -11.34
N PRO A 189 6.88 -22.36 -12.19
CA PRO A 189 8.31 -22.71 -12.04
C PRO A 189 9.24 -21.52 -11.87
N GLU A 190 8.96 -20.42 -12.58
CA GLU A 190 9.78 -19.20 -12.59
C GLU A 190 9.55 -18.29 -11.38
N LEU A 191 8.51 -18.55 -10.58
CA LEU A 191 8.05 -17.68 -9.50
C LEU A 191 7.88 -18.41 -8.17
N HIS A 192 8.60 -19.50 -7.93
CA HIS A 192 8.49 -20.27 -6.68
C HIS A 192 8.57 -19.35 -5.45
N PRO A 193 7.64 -19.46 -4.47
CA PRO A 193 6.64 -20.52 -4.30
C PRO A 193 5.23 -20.19 -4.85
N LEU A 194 5.09 -19.19 -5.73
CA LEU A 194 3.78 -18.77 -6.24
C LEU A 194 3.12 -19.84 -7.11
N ARG A 195 1.83 -20.07 -6.89
CA ARG A 195 0.96 -20.92 -7.70
C ARG A 195 0.29 -20.11 -8.80
N TYR A 196 -0.22 -20.76 -9.85
CA TYR A 196 -0.97 -20.05 -10.90
C TYR A 196 -2.17 -19.27 -10.34
N LYS A 197 -2.84 -19.80 -9.31
CA LYS A 197 -3.94 -19.09 -8.63
C LYS A 197 -3.51 -17.92 -7.74
N ASP A 198 -2.22 -17.82 -7.41
CA ASP A 198 -1.65 -16.70 -6.66
C ASP A 198 -1.30 -15.52 -7.60
N LEU A 199 -1.39 -15.71 -8.93
CA LEU A 199 -1.18 -14.65 -9.92
C LEU A 199 -2.30 -13.59 -9.86
N PRO A 200 -1.98 -12.31 -10.09
CA PRO A 200 -2.94 -11.20 -10.02
C PRO A 200 -3.96 -11.22 -11.18
N PHE A 201 -4.93 -10.30 -11.10
CA PHE A 201 -5.86 -9.94 -12.16
C PHE A 201 -6.93 -10.98 -12.47
N SER A 202 -7.33 -11.79 -11.49
CA SER A 202 -8.22 -12.96 -11.69
C SER A 202 -9.67 -12.63 -12.10
N GLY A 203 -10.01 -11.35 -12.27
CA GLY A 203 -11.35 -10.87 -12.64
C GLY A 203 -11.42 -10.00 -13.91
N ILE A 204 -10.34 -9.91 -14.71
CA ILE A 204 -10.28 -9.07 -15.93
C ILE A 204 -9.69 -9.85 -17.11
N SER A 205 -10.02 -9.47 -18.35
CA SER A 205 -9.52 -10.19 -19.52
C SER A 205 -7.99 -10.12 -19.63
N ILE A 206 -7.39 -11.04 -20.39
CA ILE A 206 -5.94 -11.00 -20.62
C ILE A 206 -5.54 -9.71 -21.35
N GLU A 207 -6.37 -9.20 -22.25
CA GLU A 207 -6.14 -7.92 -22.94
C GLU A 207 -6.09 -6.77 -21.93
N GLN A 208 -7.06 -6.71 -21.00
CA GLN A 208 -7.09 -5.72 -19.93
C GLN A 208 -5.89 -5.85 -18.98
N THR A 209 -5.47 -7.08 -18.70
CA THR A 209 -4.28 -7.38 -17.89
C THR A 209 -3.02 -6.83 -18.54
N LEU A 210 -2.79 -7.16 -19.82
CA LEU A 210 -1.64 -6.69 -20.58
C LEU A 210 -1.65 -5.18 -20.76
N GLU A 211 -2.82 -4.58 -20.99
CA GLU A 211 -3.01 -3.13 -21.03
C GLU A 211 -2.62 -2.49 -19.69
N THR A 212 -3.05 -3.05 -18.56
CA THR A 212 -2.69 -2.58 -17.22
C THR A 212 -1.19 -2.63 -16.99
N ILE A 213 -0.55 -3.75 -17.32
CA ILE A 213 0.90 -3.92 -17.18
C ILE A 213 1.64 -2.89 -18.03
N ASN A 214 1.22 -2.67 -19.28
CA ASN A 214 1.81 -1.70 -20.19
C ASN A 214 1.62 -0.24 -19.73
N MET A 215 0.55 0.06 -19.00
CA MET A 215 0.32 1.40 -18.42
C MET A 215 1.27 1.71 -17.25
N ILE A 216 1.50 0.74 -16.36
CA ILE A 216 2.25 0.96 -15.11
C ILE A 216 3.77 0.78 -15.25
N ILE A 217 4.23 0.18 -16.35
CA ILE A 217 5.66 0.12 -16.68
C ILE A 217 6.08 1.47 -17.28
N PRO A 218 7.14 2.12 -16.75
CA PRO A 218 7.57 3.42 -17.25
C PRO A 218 8.04 3.34 -18.69
N LYS A 219 7.46 4.17 -19.56
CA LYS A 219 7.87 4.31 -20.97
C LYS A 219 9.18 5.06 -21.12
N THR A 220 9.49 5.94 -20.17
CA THR A 220 10.76 6.66 -20.07
C THR A 220 11.42 6.25 -18.77
N PRO A 221 12.69 5.79 -18.79
CA PRO A 221 13.39 5.42 -17.56
C PRO A 221 13.41 6.59 -16.56
N PRO A 222 12.93 6.40 -15.32
CA PRO A 222 13.10 7.41 -14.29
C PRO A 222 14.58 7.51 -13.89
N SER A 223 14.99 8.62 -13.28
CA SER A 223 16.32 8.80 -12.73
C SER A 223 16.62 7.78 -11.62
N ALA A 224 15.63 7.45 -10.80
CA ALA A 224 15.72 6.41 -9.77
C ALA A 224 14.34 5.80 -9.46
N ILE A 225 14.36 4.66 -8.77
CA ILE A 225 13.17 3.99 -8.26
C ILE A 225 13.26 3.88 -6.74
N LEU A 226 12.18 4.25 -6.07
CA LEU A 226 11.99 4.08 -4.64
C LEU A 226 11.02 2.93 -4.43
N TRP A 227 11.36 2.05 -3.51
CA TRP A 227 10.51 0.93 -3.14
C TRP A 227 10.26 0.96 -1.64
N ASN A 228 8.99 1.04 -1.23
CA ASN A 228 8.61 0.96 0.17
C ASN A 228 8.72 -0.50 0.64
N THR A 229 9.93 -1.02 0.76
CA THR A 229 10.24 -2.38 1.21
C THR A 229 11.57 -2.41 1.95
N LEU A 230 11.97 -3.59 2.41
CA LEU A 230 13.20 -3.88 3.12
C LEU A 230 14.03 -4.89 2.33
N GLU A 231 15.33 -4.62 2.20
CA GLU A 231 16.25 -5.48 1.43
C GLU A 231 16.21 -6.94 1.90
N PHE A 232 16.22 -7.18 3.21
CA PHE A 232 16.26 -8.54 3.76
C PHE A 232 14.98 -9.33 3.52
N LEU A 233 13.85 -8.67 3.26
CA LEU A 233 12.57 -9.35 3.01
C LEU A 233 12.45 -9.86 1.58
N GLU A 234 12.96 -9.11 0.61
CA GLU A 234 12.63 -9.30 -0.81
C GLU A 234 13.86 -9.24 -1.74
N SER A 235 15.05 -9.57 -1.23
CA SER A 235 16.33 -9.48 -1.95
C SER A 235 16.30 -10.13 -3.34
N SER A 236 15.69 -11.30 -3.49
CA SER A 236 15.58 -11.99 -4.79
C SER A 236 14.79 -11.17 -5.81
N ALA A 237 13.67 -10.57 -5.40
CA ALA A 237 12.86 -9.74 -6.29
C ALA A 237 13.57 -8.42 -6.62
N LEU A 238 14.26 -7.83 -5.64
CA LEU A 238 15.04 -6.61 -5.80
C LEU A 238 16.20 -6.76 -6.78
N THR A 239 16.87 -7.93 -6.81
CA THR A 239 17.88 -8.23 -7.83
C THR A 239 17.28 -8.18 -9.23
N ILE A 240 16.14 -8.84 -9.45
CA ILE A 240 15.44 -8.80 -10.76
C ILE A 240 15.04 -7.37 -11.14
N ILE A 241 14.56 -6.57 -10.18
CA ILE A 241 14.20 -5.17 -10.38
C ILE A 241 15.42 -4.35 -10.83
N ARG A 242 16.56 -4.49 -10.15
CA ARG A 242 17.81 -3.77 -10.48
C ARG A 242 18.30 -4.12 -11.88
N ASP A 243 18.29 -5.41 -12.24
CA ASP A 243 18.70 -5.88 -13.56
C ASP A 243 17.78 -5.40 -14.68
N HIS A 244 16.47 -5.30 -14.40
CA HIS A 244 15.48 -4.84 -15.36
C HIS A 244 15.59 -3.33 -15.64
N TYR A 245 15.57 -2.51 -14.59
CA TYR A 245 15.49 -1.06 -14.76
C TYR A 245 16.84 -0.39 -15.02
N LYS A 246 17.95 -0.96 -14.52
CA LYS A 246 19.32 -0.42 -14.69
C LYS A 246 19.48 1.04 -14.24
N VAL A 247 18.73 1.44 -13.23
CA VAL A 247 18.83 2.73 -12.53
C VAL A 247 18.96 2.49 -11.03
N PRO A 248 19.39 3.47 -10.22
CA PRO A 248 19.42 3.33 -8.78
C PRO A 248 18.06 2.93 -8.19
N VAL A 249 18.06 1.91 -7.33
CA VAL A 249 16.89 1.41 -6.61
C VAL A 249 17.11 1.56 -5.12
N PHE A 250 16.28 2.37 -4.46
CA PHE A 250 16.35 2.65 -3.02
C PHE A 250 15.24 1.91 -2.28
N THR A 251 15.60 1.14 -1.25
CA THR A 251 14.67 0.43 -0.37
C THR A 251 14.43 1.27 0.89
N ILE A 252 13.28 1.95 0.92
CA ILE A 252 13.00 3.05 1.85
C ILE A 252 11.93 2.70 2.90
N GLY A 253 11.57 1.42 3.00
CA GLY A 253 10.48 0.97 3.87
C GLY A 253 10.92 0.53 5.27
N PRO A 254 9.98 0.38 6.21
CA PRO A 254 8.59 0.83 6.12
C PRO A 254 8.46 2.34 6.38
N LEU A 255 7.93 3.09 5.40
CA LEU A 255 7.84 4.55 5.47
C LEU A 255 7.04 5.10 6.66
N HIS A 256 6.03 4.36 7.13
CA HIS A 256 5.15 4.79 8.22
C HIS A 256 5.82 4.85 9.61
N LYS A 257 7.08 4.40 9.72
CA LYS A 257 7.87 4.44 10.98
C LYS A 257 9.19 5.21 10.85
N ILE A 258 9.45 5.83 9.71
CA ILE A 258 10.68 6.61 9.48
C ILE A 258 10.64 7.93 10.25
N ILE A 259 9.50 8.60 10.23
CA ILE A 259 9.30 9.88 10.91
C ILE A 259 7.85 9.97 11.39
N PRO A 260 7.57 10.58 12.55
CA PRO A 260 6.20 10.91 12.93
C PRO A 260 5.56 11.78 11.86
N THR A 261 4.42 11.34 11.35
CA THR A 261 3.64 12.06 10.34
C THR A 261 2.22 12.23 10.86
N PRO A 262 1.62 13.43 10.69
CA PRO A 262 0.20 13.66 10.96
C PRO A 262 -0.72 12.69 10.20
N SER A 263 -2.02 12.73 10.48
CA SER A 263 -2.95 11.77 9.85
C SER A 263 -2.93 11.90 8.34
N THR A 264 -2.80 10.75 7.66
CA THR A 264 -2.85 10.60 6.21
C THR A 264 -4.15 9.93 5.75
N SER A 265 -5.09 9.73 6.68
CA SER A 265 -6.34 9.03 6.42
C SER A 265 -7.31 9.91 5.64
N PHE A 266 -7.99 9.33 4.64
CA PHE A 266 -9.10 10.00 3.95
C PHE A 266 -10.43 9.88 4.70
N LEU A 267 -10.48 9.02 5.71
CA LEU A 267 -11.66 8.75 6.53
C LEU A 267 -11.36 9.11 7.98
N GLU A 268 -12.37 9.63 8.66
CA GLU A 268 -12.29 9.96 10.08
C GLU A 268 -12.04 8.70 10.91
N GLU A 269 -10.97 8.70 11.71
CA GLU A 269 -10.55 7.56 12.51
C GLU A 269 -11.28 7.56 13.86
N ASP A 270 -11.96 6.44 14.18
CA ASP A 270 -12.61 6.24 15.47
C ASP A 270 -11.60 5.79 16.52
N THR A 271 -11.08 6.76 17.27
CA THR A 271 -10.08 6.51 18.33
C THR A 271 -10.67 5.83 19.57
N SER A 272 -12.00 5.71 19.69
CA SER A 272 -12.63 5.02 20.83
C SER A 272 -12.25 3.53 20.91
N CYS A 273 -11.83 2.95 19.78
CA CYS A 273 -11.32 1.58 19.76
C CYS A 273 -10.08 1.39 20.62
N ILE A 274 -9.23 2.41 20.78
CA ILE A 274 -8.05 2.34 21.63
C ILE A 274 -8.46 2.21 23.11
N THR A 275 -9.39 3.04 23.57
CA THR A 275 -9.93 2.95 24.94
C THR A 275 -10.63 1.61 25.22
N TRP A 276 -11.21 0.99 24.20
CA TRP A 276 -11.76 -0.36 24.31
C TRP A 276 -10.65 -1.43 24.42
N LEU A 277 -9.58 -1.29 23.63
CA LEU A 277 -8.41 -2.18 23.63
C LEU A 277 -7.65 -2.13 24.96
N ASP A 278 -7.56 -0.98 25.63
CA ASP A 278 -6.91 -0.81 26.95
C ASP A 278 -7.47 -1.77 28.02
N LYS A 279 -8.71 -2.22 27.85
CA LYS A 279 -9.43 -3.10 28.80
C LYS A 279 -9.26 -4.58 28.49
N GLN A 280 -8.57 -4.94 27.41
CA GLN A 280 -8.44 -6.32 26.94
C GLN A 280 -7.15 -6.96 27.47
N ALA A 281 -7.13 -8.30 27.51
CA ALA A 281 -5.93 -9.03 27.86
C ALA A 281 -4.84 -8.87 26.78
N PRO A 282 -3.55 -8.96 27.15
CA PRO A 282 -2.47 -8.93 26.17
C PRO A 282 -2.62 -10.00 25.10
N LYS A 283 -2.46 -9.60 23.84
CA LYS A 283 -2.47 -10.48 22.67
C LYS A 283 -3.72 -11.37 22.55
N SER A 284 -4.87 -10.93 23.06
CA SER A 284 -6.13 -11.68 22.98
C SER A 284 -7.08 -11.19 21.88
N VAL A 285 -6.82 -10.01 21.29
CA VAL A 285 -7.74 -9.38 20.34
C VAL A 285 -7.35 -9.70 18.90
N VAL A 286 -8.34 -10.09 18.07
CA VAL A 286 -8.20 -10.07 16.61
C VAL A 286 -8.66 -8.73 16.04
N TYR A 287 -7.77 -8.04 15.32
CA TYR A 287 -8.12 -6.85 14.56
C TYR A 287 -8.49 -7.27 13.13
N VAL A 288 -9.62 -6.82 12.61
CA VAL A 288 -10.13 -7.19 11.28
C VAL A 288 -10.29 -5.94 10.42
N SER A 289 -9.52 -5.83 9.35
CA SER A 289 -9.59 -4.73 8.37
C SER A 289 -9.18 -5.19 6.98
N LEU A 290 -10.10 -5.06 6.03
CA LEU A 290 -9.90 -5.50 4.64
C LEU A 290 -9.39 -4.37 3.72
N GLY A 291 -8.75 -3.36 4.29
CA GLY A 291 -8.16 -2.23 3.54
C GLY A 291 -9.19 -1.22 3.04
N SER A 292 -8.74 -0.23 2.27
CA SER A 292 -9.53 0.96 1.89
C SER A 292 -10.40 0.78 0.63
N LEU A 293 -10.25 -0.31 -0.12
CA LEU A 293 -10.93 -0.50 -1.42
C LEU A 293 -11.74 -1.79 -1.52
N ALA A 294 -11.43 -2.82 -0.73
CA ALA A 294 -12.11 -4.10 -0.83
C ALA A 294 -13.62 -3.93 -0.61
N LYS A 295 -14.40 -4.59 -1.47
CA LYS A 295 -15.84 -4.74 -1.33
C LYS A 295 -16.15 -6.23 -1.22
N VAL A 296 -16.99 -6.57 -0.26
CA VAL A 296 -17.43 -7.93 0.03
C VAL A 296 -18.94 -8.03 -0.17
N ASP A 297 -19.41 -9.20 -0.58
CA ASP A 297 -20.85 -9.44 -0.69
C ASP A 297 -21.45 -9.69 0.70
N GLU A 298 -22.76 -9.48 0.81
CA GLU A 298 -23.54 -9.69 2.03
C GLU A 298 -23.31 -11.08 2.64
N LYS A 299 -23.44 -12.14 1.81
CA LYS A 299 -23.31 -13.54 2.27
C LYS A 299 -21.96 -13.82 2.92
N ILE A 300 -20.88 -13.34 2.29
CA ILE A 300 -19.51 -13.45 2.78
C ILE A 300 -19.35 -12.68 4.10
N SER A 301 -19.91 -11.47 4.17
CA SER A 301 -19.84 -10.64 5.38
C SER A 301 -20.59 -11.28 6.55
N ILE A 302 -21.69 -11.98 6.28
CA ILE A 302 -22.42 -12.77 7.28
C ILE A 302 -21.61 -13.98 7.75
N GLU A 303 -20.96 -14.73 6.85
CA GLU A 303 -20.05 -15.82 7.24
C GLU A 303 -18.89 -15.33 8.11
N MET A 304 -18.29 -14.19 7.76
CA MET A 304 -17.26 -13.54 8.56
C MET A 304 -17.77 -13.20 9.96
N ALA A 305 -18.95 -12.57 10.07
CA ALA A 305 -19.53 -12.20 11.35
C ALA A 305 -19.80 -13.42 12.25
N TRP A 306 -20.35 -14.50 11.69
CA TRP A 306 -20.56 -15.75 12.42
C TRP A 306 -19.23 -16.40 12.86
N GLY A 307 -18.23 -16.44 11.99
CA GLY A 307 -16.92 -16.99 12.34
C GLY A 307 -16.23 -16.19 13.45
N ILE A 308 -16.31 -14.86 13.41
CA ILE A 308 -15.81 -13.97 14.47
C ILE A 308 -16.54 -14.27 15.79
N ALA A 309 -17.87 -14.28 15.76
CA ALA A 309 -18.68 -14.52 16.95
C ALA A 309 -18.39 -15.89 17.61
N ASN A 310 -18.38 -16.94 16.80
CA ASN A 310 -18.16 -18.33 17.23
C ASN A 310 -16.73 -18.58 17.75
N SER A 311 -15.73 -17.84 17.27
CA SER A 311 -14.35 -17.89 17.81
C SER A 311 -14.28 -17.58 19.30
N ASN A 312 -15.28 -16.88 19.82
CA ASN A 312 -15.35 -16.41 21.20
C ASN A 312 -14.11 -15.62 21.64
N GLN A 313 -13.41 -15.00 20.69
CA GLN A 313 -12.26 -14.12 20.93
C GLN A 313 -12.70 -12.66 20.88
N PRO A 314 -12.10 -11.78 21.72
CA PRO A 314 -12.27 -10.34 21.58
C PRO A 314 -11.84 -9.85 20.19
N PHE A 315 -12.55 -8.87 19.63
CA PHE A 315 -12.23 -8.37 18.29
C PHE A 315 -12.49 -6.87 18.13
N VAL A 316 -11.77 -6.26 17.20
CA VAL A 316 -12.11 -4.96 16.61
C VAL A 316 -12.28 -5.17 15.10
N TRP A 317 -13.48 -4.93 14.59
CA TRP A 317 -13.79 -5.11 13.17
C TRP A 317 -14.11 -3.78 12.50
N VAL A 318 -13.31 -3.43 11.48
CA VAL A 318 -13.55 -2.29 10.62
C VAL A 318 -14.51 -2.69 9.50
N VAL A 319 -15.71 -2.11 9.53
CA VAL A 319 -16.69 -2.19 8.45
C VAL A 319 -16.81 -0.79 7.85
N ARG A 320 -16.04 -0.53 6.79
CA ARG A 320 -16.08 0.77 6.10
C ARG A 320 -17.46 0.98 5.46
N PRO A 321 -18.01 2.20 5.47
CA PRO A 321 -19.22 2.47 4.73
C PRO A 321 -19.15 2.08 3.25
N GLY A 322 -20.19 1.40 2.75
CA GLY A 322 -20.24 0.89 1.38
C GLY A 322 -19.26 -0.24 1.05
N SER A 323 -18.56 -0.81 2.04
CA SER A 323 -17.68 -1.96 1.84
C SER A 323 -18.44 -3.28 1.70
N VAL A 324 -19.65 -3.38 2.26
CA VAL A 324 -20.56 -4.49 2.00
C VAL A 324 -21.54 -4.08 0.90
N ARG A 325 -21.62 -4.84 -0.19
CA ARG A 325 -22.44 -4.47 -1.35
C ARG A 325 -23.91 -4.33 -0.97
N GLY A 326 -24.47 -3.14 -1.20
CA GLY A 326 -25.87 -2.83 -0.92
C GLY A 326 -26.13 -2.24 0.47
N PHE A 327 -25.08 -2.03 1.29
CA PHE A 327 -25.22 -1.57 2.67
C PHE A 327 -24.25 -0.43 2.98
N GLU A 328 -24.70 0.53 3.79
CA GLU A 328 -23.91 1.69 4.19
C GLU A 328 -23.07 1.44 5.44
N TRP A 329 -23.40 0.45 6.27
CA TRP A 329 -22.57 0.03 7.37
C TRP A 329 -22.88 -1.42 7.79
N ILE A 330 -23.50 -1.63 8.95
CA ILE A 330 -23.74 -2.95 9.57
C ILE A 330 -25.19 -3.44 9.42
N GLU A 331 -26.01 -2.80 8.57
CA GLU A 331 -27.43 -3.14 8.41
C GLU A 331 -27.64 -4.54 7.82
N PHE A 332 -26.59 -5.16 7.27
CA PHE A 332 -26.58 -6.55 6.80
C PHE A 332 -26.51 -7.58 7.93
N LEU A 333 -26.17 -7.17 9.16
CA LEU A 333 -26.03 -8.10 10.29
C LEU A 333 -27.39 -8.38 10.94
N PRO A 334 -27.72 -9.66 11.21
CA PRO A 334 -28.90 -10.00 12.00
C PRO A 334 -28.84 -9.38 13.42
N GLU A 335 -29.95 -8.85 13.93
CA GLU A 335 -29.99 -8.14 15.22
C GLU A 335 -29.43 -8.98 16.39
N GLY A 336 -29.79 -10.26 16.44
CA GLY A 336 -29.28 -11.18 17.48
C GLY A 336 -27.76 -11.37 17.42
N LEU A 337 -27.19 -11.40 16.22
CA LEU A 337 -25.74 -11.51 16.02
C LEU A 337 -25.03 -10.22 16.43
N VAL A 338 -25.59 -9.05 16.08
CA VAL A 338 -25.04 -7.75 16.52
C VAL A 338 -25.01 -7.66 18.04
N ALA A 339 -26.10 -8.05 18.71
CA ALA A 339 -26.18 -8.03 20.17
C ALA A 339 -25.13 -8.94 20.81
N GLU A 340 -24.95 -10.15 20.29
CA GLU A 340 -23.94 -11.10 20.75
C GLU A 340 -22.51 -10.58 20.54
N MET A 341 -22.20 -10.10 19.35
CA MET A 341 -20.90 -9.54 18.97
C MET A 341 -20.49 -8.36 19.86
N LYS A 342 -21.42 -7.45 20.16
CA LYS A 342 -21.16 -6.27 21.01
C LYS A 342 -20.81 -6.60 22.46
N THR A 343 -21.07 -7.83 22.92
CA THR A 343 -20.66 -8.25 24.28
C THR A 343 -19.15 -8.43 24.42
N ARG A 344 -18.43 -8.68 23.31
CA ARG A 344 -17.01 -9.07 23.32
C ARG A 344 -16.14 -8.35 22.29
N GLY A 345 -16.73 -7.56 21.40
CA GLY A 345 -15.97 -6.84 20.39
C GLY A 345 -16.56 -5.50 20.03
N LEU A 346 -15.83 -4.79 19.18
CA LEU A 346 -16.17 -3.47 18.69
C LEU A 346 -16.24 -3.51 17.16
N ILE A 347 -17.30 -2.93 16.59
CA ILE A 347 -17.40 -2.70 15.13
C ILE A 347 -17.33 -1.20 14.90
N VAL A 348 -16.36 -0.75 14.13
CA VAL A 348 -16.13 0.67 13.81
C VAL A 348 -16.16 0.90 12.31
N LYS A 349 -16.43 2.14 11.88
CA LYS A 349 -16.41 2.51 10.46
C LYS A 349 -14.99 2.59 9.90
N TRP A 350 -14.08 3.14 10.69
CA TRP A 350 -12.67 3.30 10.33
C TRP A 350 -11.84 3.41 11.61
N ALA A 351 -10.69 2.74 11.67
CA ALA A 351 -9.85 2.70 12.87
C ALA A 351 -8.49 3.35 12.60
N PRO A 352 -7.85 3.94 13.63
CA PRO A 352 -6.45 4.34 13.57
C PRO A 352 -5.55 3.08 13.54
N GLN A 353 -5.47 2.42 12.39
CA GLN A 353 -4.91 1.07 12.24
C GLN A 353 -3.48 0.96 12.78
N LYS A 354 -2.65 1.98 12.57
CA LYS A 354 -1.26 2.01 13.08
C LYS A 354 -1.23 1.89 14.60
N ASP A 355 -2.13 2.59 15.29
CA ASP A 355 -2.23 2.59 16.75
C ASP A 355 -2.87 1.31 17.27
N VAL A 356 -3.87 0.78 16.55
CA VAL A 356 -4.49 -0.52 16.87
C VAL A 356 -3.46 -1.65 16.78
N LEU A 357 -2.67 -1.74 15.71
CA LEU A 357 -1.65 -2.77 15.55
C LEU A 357 -0.53 -2.65 16.57
N ALA A 358 -0.16 -1.43 16.98
CA ALA A 358 0.83 -1.18 18.02
C ALA A 358 0.32 -1.54 19.44
N HIS A 359 -0.99 -1.72 19.61
CA HIS A 359 -1.59 -1.93 20.91
C HIS A 359 -1.26 -3.32 21.50
N PHE A 360 -0.93 -3.37 22.80
CA PHE A 360 -0.49 -4.60 23.47
C PHE A 360 -1.53 -5.73 23.44
N ALA A 361 -2.82 -5.38 23.40
CA ALA A 361 -3.94 -6.32 23.35
C ALA A 361 -4.10 -7.04 21.99
N VAL A 362 -3.61 -6.48 20.89
CA VAL A 362 -3.79 -7.07 19.55
C VAL A 362 -2.84 -8.25 19.38
N GLY A 363 -3.41 -9.43 19.18
CA GLY A 363 -2.71 -10.70 19.01
C GLY A 363 -2.71 -11.23 17.58
N GLY A 364 -3.63 -10.77 16.73
CA GLY A 364 -3.69 -11.17 15.33
C GLY A 364 -4.38 -10.13 14.46
N PHE A 365 -3.98 -10.07 13.18
CA PHE A 365 -4.51 -9.12 12.21
C PHE A 365 -5.12 -9.84 11.01
N TRP A 366 -6.44 -9.87 10.94
CA TRP A 366 -7.16 -10.31 9.75
C TRP A 366 -7.19 -9.20 8.70
N SER A 367 -6.46 -9.43 7.62
CA SER A 367 -6.15 -8.44 6.60
C SER A 367 -6.34 -8.97 5.19
N HIS A 368 -6.64 -8.06 4.29
CA HIS A 368 -6.58 -8.28 2.85
C HIS A 368 -5.16 -8.44 2.26
N CYS A 369 -4.11 -8.40 3.08
CA CYS A 369 -2.70 -8.52 2.66
C CYS A 369 -2.19 -7.38 1.76
N GLY A 370 -2.83 -6.21 1.76
CA GLY A 370 -2.29 -5.02 1.11
C GLY A 370 -0.95 -4.63 1.71
N TRP A 371 0.00 -4.19 0.87
CA TRP A 371 1.40 -4.09 1.26
C TRP A 371 1.68 -3.14 2.44
N ASN A 372 1.00 -2.00 2.53
CA ASN A 372 1.13 -1.09 3.68
C ASN A 372 0.72 -1.78 4.99
N SER A 373 -0.42 -2.47 5.00
CA SER A 373 -0.90 -3.24 6.16
C SER A 373 0.03 -4.39 6.53
N THR A 374 0.63 -5.05 5.55
CA THR A 374 1.65 -6.08 5.78
C THR A 374 2.86 -5.50 6.50
N LEU A 375 3.38 -4.35 6.03
CA LEU A 375 4.52 -3.68 6.67
C LEU A 375 4.19 -3.17 8.08
N GLU A 376 2.97 -2.66 8.31
CA GLU A 376 2.50 -2.25 9.64
C GLU A 376 2.45 -3.45 10.60
N SER A 377 1.89 -4.58 10.16
CA SER A 377 1.82 -5.82 10.96
C SER A 377 3.21 -6.36 11.30
N MET A 378 4.12 -6.38 10.32
CA MET A 378 5.50 -6.82 10.51
C MET A 378 6.26 -5.93 11.49
N PHE A 379 6.07 -4.61 11.40
CA PHE A 379 6.71 -3.68 12.33
C PHE A 379 6.21 -3.89 13.77
N GLU A 380 4.93 -4.22 13.95
CA GLU A 380 4.35 -4.43 15.29
C GLU A 380 4.45 -5.88 15.79
N GLY A 381 4.96 -6.79 14.96
CA GLY A 381 5.15 -8.20 15.33
C GLY A 381 3.81 -8.93 15.51
N VAL A 382 2.81 -8.57 14.72
CA VAL A 382 1.46 -9.16 14.77
C VAL A 382 1.29 -10.19 13.65
N PRO A 383 0.99 -11.46 13.95
CA PRO A 383 0.64 -12.46 12.95
C PRO A 383 -0.63 -12.12 12.17
N MET A 384 -0.72 -12.58 10.91
CA MET A 384 -1.79 -12.20 10.00
C MET A 384 -2.74 -13.36 9.66
N LEU A 385 -4.04 -13.09 9.66
CA LEU A 385 -5.05 -13.91 8.99
C LEU A 385 -5.25 -13.31 7.60
N CYS A 386 -4.86 -14.04 6.57
CA CYS A 386 -4.70 -13.54 5.22
C CYS A 386 -5.95 -13.82 4.37
N GLN A 387 -6.62 -12.77 3.90
CA GLN A 387 -7.77 -12.87 2.99
C GLN A 387 -7.55 -12.00 1.74
N PRO A 388 -6.68 -12.43 0.82
CA PRO A 388 -6.35 -11.63 -0.36
C PRO A 388 -7.54 -11.54 -1.33
N PHE A 389 -7.67 -10.41 -2.01
CA PHE A 389 -8.69 -10.19 -3.04
C PHE A 389 -8.05 -10.14 -4.43
N GLU A 390 -7.29 -9.09 -4.70
CA GLU A 390 -6.79 -8.77 -6.04
C GLU A 390 -5.40 -8.13 -6.01
N LEU A 391 -4.82 -7.92 -7.20
CA LEU A 391 -3.50 -7.30 -7.41
C LEU A 391 -2.39 -8.07 -6.65
N ASP A 392 -1.54 -7.36 -5.92
CA ASP A 392 -0.38 -7.90 -5.20
C ASP A 392 -0.76 -8.74 -3.97
N GLN A 393 -2.02 -8.67 -3.52
CA GLN A 393 -2.45 -9.27 -2.25
C GLN A 393 -2.26 -10.78 -2.21
N LYS A 394 -2.49 -11.50 -3.31
CA LYS A 394 -2.31 -12.95 -3.40
C LYS A 394 -0.84 -13.35 -3.32
N VAL A 395 0.03 -12.56 -3.94
CA VAL A 395 1.49 -12.70 -3.84
C VAL A 395 1.94 -12.45 -2.40
N ASN A 396 1.46 -11.38 -1.78
CA ASN A 396 1.76 -11.03 -0.40
C ASN A 396 1.27 -12.14 0.56
N CYS A 397 0.07 -12.69 0.33
CA CYS A 397 -0.49 -13.80 1.10
C CYS A 397 0.43 -15.03 1.06
N ARG A 398 0.86 -15.46 -0.13
CA ARG A 398 1.79 -16.60 -0.28
C ARG A 398 3.12 -16.35 0.45
N ASN A 399 3.67 -15.14 0.37
CA ASN A 399 4.88 -14.80 1.11
C ASN A 399 4.67 -14.84 2.63
N LEU A 400 3.54 -14.31 3.11
CA LEU A 400 3.17 -14.34 4.54
C LEU A 400 3.01 -15.76 5.07
N SER A 401 2.38 -16.66 4.30
CA SER A 401 2.09 -18.03 4.74
C SER A 401 3.25 -19.01 4.55
N ASP A 402 3.98 -18.94 3.42
CA ASP A 402 4.89 -20.02 3.03
C ASP A 402 6.37 -19.60 3.16
N VAL A 403 6.68 -18.33 2.97
CA VAL A 403 8.06 -17.81 3.02
C VAL A 403 8.39 -17.33 4.43
N TRP A 404 7.63 -16.34 4.92
CA TRP A 404 7.86 -15.72 6.24
C TRP A 404 7.16 -16.48 7.36
N LYS A 405 6.12 -17.26 7.05
CA LYS A 405 5.34 -18.09 7.98
C LYS A 405 4.79 -17.30 9.18
N ILE A 406 4.41 -16.05 8.96
CA ILE A 406 3.79 -15.16 9.95
C ILE A 406 2.31 -14.92 9.65
N GLY A 407 1.74 -15.65 8.70
CA GLY A 407 0.31 -15.59 8.43
C GLY A 407 -0.27 -16.90 7.94
N VAL A 408 -1.59 -16.95 7.91
CA VAL A 408 -2.37 -18.11 7.51
C VAL A 408 -3.52 -17.67 6.61
N GLU A 409 -3.69 -18.35 5.47
CA GLU A 409 -4.77 -18.08 4.51
C GLU A 409 -6.13 -18.42 5.14
N VAL A 410 -7.10 -17.52 5.02
CA VAL A 410 -8.47 -17.69 5.52
C VAL A 410 -9.36 -18.25 4.41
N VAL A 411 -10.07 -19.32 4.73
CA VAL A 411 -11.19 -19.82 3.91
C VAL A 411 -12.48 -19.19 4.45
N VAL A 412 -13.28 -18.58 3.58
CA VAL A 412 -14.46 -17.81 4.02
C VAL A 412 -15.68 -18.71 4.18
N GLU A 413 -15.58 -19.55 5.20
CA GLU A 413 -16.66 -20.35 5.77
C GLU A 413 -16.61 -20.14 7.28
N ARG A 414 -17.75 -19.89 7.94
CA ARG A 414 -17.77 -19.53 9.37
C ARG A 414 -16.98 -20.48 10.28
N GLY A 415 -16.99 -21.79 10.00
CA GLY A 415 -16.26 -22.79 10.77
C GLY A 415 -14.75 -22.70 10.58
N GLU A 416 -14.30 -22.47 9.34
CA GLU A 416 -12.90 -22.25 9.02
C GLU A 416 -12.39 -20.93 9.62
N ILE A 417 -13.19 -19.87 9.55
CA ILE A 417 -12.87 -18.57 10.15
C ILE A 417 -12.71 -18.70 11.67
N GLU A 418 -13.67 -19.35 12.35
CA GLU A 418 -13.56 -19.66 13.78
C GLU A 418 -12.25 -20.40 14.08
N GLY A 419 -11.98 -21.46 13.32
CA GLY A 419 -10.79 -22.30 13.48
C GLY A 419 -9.51 -21.51 13.32
N VAL A 420 -9.40 -20.67 12.29
CA VAL A 420 -8.21 -19.87 12.01
C VAL A 420 -7.99 -18.77 13.07
N ILE A 421 -9.05 -18.10 13.55
CA ILE A 421 -8.92 -17.13 14.66
C ILE A 421 -8.39 -17.81 15.91
N ARG A 422 -8.95 -18.96 16.29
CA ARG A 422 -8.50 -19.74 17.45
C ARG A 422 -7.08 -20.28 17.25
N ARG A 423 -6.73 -20.71 16.04
CA ARG A 423 -5.39 -21.18 15.67
C ARG A 423 -4.34 -20.09 15.89
N VAL A 424 -4.60 -18.87 15.45
CA VAL A 424 -3.64 -17.76 15.57
C VAL A 424 -3.50 -17.28 17.03
N LEU A 425 -4.60 -17.21 17.78
CA LEU A 425 -4.59 -16.60 19.11
C LEU A 425 -4.34 -17.58 20.27
N VAL A 426 -4.70 -18.85 20.11
CA VAL A 426 -4.80 -19.80 21.25
C VAL A 426 -3.99 -21.08 21.03
N SER A 427 -3.61 -21.41 19.78
CA SER A 427 -2.89 -22.66 19.51
C SER A 427 -1.38 -22.49 19.59
N LYS A 428 -0.67 -23.62 19.78
CA LYS A 428 0.80 -23.67 19.71
C LYS A 428 1.36 -23.13 18.39
N GLU A 429 0.68 -23.41 17.27
CA GLU A 429 1.12 -22.88 15.97
C GLU A 429 1.00 -21.34 15.92
N GLY A 430 -0.01 -20.78 16.59
CA GLY A 430 -0.16 -19.34 16.78
C GLY A 430 1.02 -18.72 17.55
N GLU A 431 1.48 -19.39 18.61
CA GLU A 431 2.68 -18.99 19.36
C GLU A 431 3.93 -19.02 18.47
N GLU A 432 4.12 -20.08 17.69
CA GLU A 432 5.25 -20.19 16.75
C GLU A 432 5.19 -19.11 15.64
N MET A 433 4.00 -18.77 15.15
CA MET A 433 3.81 -17.65 14.20
C MET A 433 4.18 -16.32 14.84
N LYS A 434 3.79 -16.12 16.10
CA LYS A 434 4.10 -14.91 16.87
C LYS A 434 5.60 -14.77 17.13
N GLU A 435 6.29 -15.86 17.47
CA GLU A 435 7.75 -15.85 17.62
C GLU A 435 8.44 -15.39 16.33
N ARG A 436 8.04 -15.96 15.17
CA ARG A 436 8.55 -15.52 13.86
C ARG A 436 8.20 -14.06 13.53
N ALA A 437 6.99 -13.61 13.89
CA ALA A 437 6.58 -12.22 13.72
C ALA A 437 7.44 -11.27 14.56
N LEU A 438 7.82 -11.65 15.79
CA LEU A 438 8.72 -10.88 16.64
C LEU A 438 10.16 -10.86 16.10
N GLU A 439 10.65 -11.97 15.55
CA GLU A 439 11.97 -12.01 14.88
C GLU A 439 12.02 -11.08 13.67
N ILE A 440 10.96 -11.05 12.86
CA ILE A 440 10.85 -10.12 11.73
C ILE A 440 10.75 -8.69 12.25
N GLN A 441 9.91 -8.42 13.26
CA GLN A 441 9.79 -7.10 13.89
C GLN A 441 11.16 -6.56 14.30
N GLU A 442 12.01 -7.36 14.94
CA GLU A 442 13.34 -6.91 15.36
C GLU A 442 14.21 -6.50 14.17
N LYS A 443 14.22 -7.30 13.10
CA LYS A 443 14.95 -6.96 11.87
C LYS A 443 14.42 -5.69 11.20
N VAL A 444 13.09 -5.51 11.20
CA VAL A 444 12.44 -4.30 10.68
C VAL A 444 12.85 -3.08 11.53
N LYS A 445 12.81 -3.19 12.86
CA LYS A 445 13.20 -2.11 13.79
C LYS A 445 14.68 -1.73 13.61
N VAL A 446 15.57 -2.71 13.47
CA VAL A 446 16.99 -2.47 13.16
C VAL A 446 17.13 -1.71 11.84
N ALA A 447 16.40 -2.10 10.79
CA ALA A 447 16.48 -1.46 9.48
C ALA A 447 16.10 0.04 9.49
N VAL A 448 15.13 0.44 10.33
CA VAL A 448 14.71 1.85 10.45
C VAL A 448 15.45 2.64 11.54
N SER A 449 16.22 1.96 12.38
CA SER A 449 17.04 2.58 13.43
C SER A 449 18.22 3.37 12.86
N HIS A 450 18.88 4.17 13.69
CA HIS A 450 20.06 4.93 13.26
C HIS A 450 21.16 4.02 12.71
N GLY A 451 21.59 4.28 11.47
CA GLY A 451 22.57 3.43 10.77
C GLY A 451 21.99 2.15 10.16
N GLY A 452 20.69 1.90 10.32
CA GLY A 452 19.97 0.80 9.68
C GLY A 452 19.84 0.96 8.16
N SER A 453 19.58 -0.15 7.46
CA SER A 453 19.56 -0.19 5.99
C SER A 453 18.60 0.81 5.36
N SER A 454 17.39 0.98 5.91
CA SER A 454 16.38 1.89 5.35
C SER A 454 16.74 3.35 5.60
N GLN A 455 17.29 3.69 6.78
CA GLN A 455 17.79 5.04 7.06
C GLN A 455 18.99 5.39 6.16
N ASN A 456 19.90 4.45 5.93
CA ASN A 456 21.03 4.66 5.03
C ASN A 456 20.54 4.85 3.59
N SER A 457 19.64 3.99 3.10
CA SER A 457 19.07 4.13 1.75
C SER A 457 18.34 5.46 1.57
N LEU A 458 17.62 5.94 2.59
CA LEU A 458 16.99 7.26 2.59
C LEU A 458 18.00 8.42 2.61
N LYS A 459 19.14 8.26 3.30
CA LYS A 459 20.23 9.25 3.27
C LYS A 459 20.87 9.31 1.88
N GLU A 460 21.17 8.15 1.29
CA GLU A 460 21.69 8.03 -0.07
C GLU A 460 20.70 8.62 -1.08
N LEU A 461 19.39 8.44 -0.88
CA LEU A 461 18.36 9.09 -1.69
C LEU A 461 18.46 10.63 -1.62
N VAL A 462 18.63 11.20 -0.42
CA VAL A 462 18.77 12.65 -0.26
C VAL A 462 20.01 13.17 -0.99
N GLU A 463 21.15 12.48 -0.83
CA GLU A 463 22.40 12.80 -1.52
C GLU A 463 22.23 12.70 -3.05
N TYR A 464 21.55 11.65 -3.51
CA TYR A 464 21.23 11.44 -4.92
C TYR A 464 20.37 12.57 -5.48
N ILE A 465 19.28 12.95 -4.81
CA ILE A 465 18.39 14.05 -5.23
C ILE A 465 19.16 15.37 -5.33
N LEU A 466 20.09 15.64 -4.41
CA LEU A 466 20.91 16.86 -4.43
C LEU A 466 21.96 16.87 -5.55
N SER A 467 22.27 15.70 -6.12
CA SER A 467 23.20 15.53 -7.23
C SER A 467 22.56 15.64 -8.62
N LEU A 468 21.22 15.57 -8.70
CA LEU A 468 20.43 15.81 -9.92
C LEU A 468 20.41 17.30 -10.28
#